data_AF-A0A497LGW0-F1
#
_entry.id   AF-A0A497LGW0-F1
#
_cell.length_a   1.000
_cell.length_b   1.000
_cell.length_c   1.000
_cell.angle_alpha   90.00
_cell.angle_beta   90.00
_cell.angle_gamma   90.00
#
_symmetry.space_group_name_H-M   'P 1'
#
loop_
_entity.id
_entity.type
_entity.pdbx_description
1 polymer ?
#
loop_
_entity_poly.entity_id
_entity_poly.type
_entity_poly.pdbx_seq_one_letter_code
_entity_poly.pdbx_strand_id
1 'polypeptide(L)'
;MGWAAIRYLHGRKAEIYAFDIDRGKLQRARSRFHVRIHTCNSLPEYLEKARLVLLATPGRNLVTASMVSGETVISAPAIPLGLTRGALAKVKRGNLIHDPLQLGVAAMIVELVK
;
A
#
# COMPACT_ATOMS: atom_id res chain seq x y z
N MET A 1 -1.13 -9.91 2.49
CA MET A 1 -1.79 -8.86 1.67
C MET A 1 -0.86 -8.26 0.60
N GLY A 2 0.31 -7.71 0.95
CA GLY A 2 1.18 -6.99 -0.01
C GLY A 2 1.53 -7.73 -1.32
N TRP A 3 1.89 -9.02 -1.26
CA TRP A 3 2.19 -9.81 -2.48
C TRP A 3 0.98 -9.99 -3.40
N ALA A 4 -0.21 -10.22 -2.83
CA ALA A 4 -1.43 -10.35 -3.62
C ALA A 4 -1.74 -9.04 -4.36
N ALA A 5 -1.51 -7.90 -3.71
CA ALA A 5 -1.66 -6.58 -4.33
C ALA A 5 -0.64 -6.36 -5.45
N ILE A 6 0.64 -6.70 -5.25
CA ILE A 6 1.66 -6.63 -6.30
C ILE A 6 1.21 -7.42 -7.54
N ARG A 7 0.78 -8.67 -7.36
CA ARG A 7 0.28 -9.51 -8.46
C ARG A 7 -0.93 -8.89 -9.16
N TYR A 8 -1.92 -8.44 -8.38
CA TYR A 8 -3.17 -7.90 -8.90
C TYR A 8 -2.97 -6.58 -9.66
N LEU A 9 -2.13 -5.68 -9.15
CA LEU A 9 -1.81 -4.40 -9.76
C LEU A 9 -0.92 -4.57 -10.99
N HIS A 10 0.02 -5.52 -10.95
CA HIS A 10 0.81 -5.88 -12.13
C HIS A 10 -0.08 -6.36 -13.28
N GLY A 11 -1.08 -7.22 -13.01
CA GLY A 11 -2.07 -7.64 -13.99
C GLY A 11 -2.91 -6.49 -14.58
N ARG A 12 -2.98 -5.34 -13.88
CA ARG A 12 -3.60 -4.10 -14.36
C ARG A 12 -2.63 -3.15 -15.05
N LYS A 13 -1.41 -3.60 -15.35
CA LYS A 13 -0.34 -2.81 -15.97
C LYS A 13 0.07 -1.58 -15.15
N ALA A 14 -0.13 -1.61 -13.83
CA ALA A 14 0.34 -0.56 -12.95
C ALA A 14 1.87 -0.60 -12.82
N GLU A 15 2.48 0.57 -12.70
CA GLU A 15 3.88 0.70 -12.31
C GLU A 15 4.01 0.47 -10.80
N ILE A 16 4.82 -0.52 -10.40
CA ILE A 16 4.87 -0.99 -9.02
C ILE A 16 6.12 -0.49 -8.32
N TYR A 17 5.93 0.40 -7.35
CA TYR A 17 6.93 0.79 -6.37
C TYR A 17 6.64 0.05 -5.05
N ALA A 18 7.59 -0.71 -4.52
CA ALA A 18 7.38 -1.46 -3.28
C ALA A 18 8.55 -1.40 -2.31
N PHE A 19 8.22 -1.22 -1.03
CA PHE A 19 9.12 -1.22 0.10
C PHE A 19 8.71 -2.29 1.10
N ASP A 20 9.68 -3.06 1.59
CA ASP A 20 9.55 -3.98 2.72
C ASP A 20 10.91 -3.97 3.42
N ILE A 21 10.90 -4.05 4.76
CA ILE A 21 12.13 -4.13 5.56
C ILE A 21 12.90 -5.41 5.23
N ASP A 22 12.19 -6.49 4.91
CA ASP A 22 12.77 -7.72 4.37
C ASP A 22 12.85 -7.59 2.84
N ARG A 23 14.00 -7.14 2.34
CA ARG A 23 14.27 -7.04 0.90
C ARG A 23 14.16 -8.39 0.17
N GLY A 24 14.37 -9.50 0.88
CA GLY A 24 14.17 -10.84 0.33
C GLY A 24 12.73 -11.12 -0.08
N LYS A 25 11.73 -10.55 0.61
CA LYS A 25 10.32 -10.63 0.19
C LYS A 25 10.08 -9.97 -1.16
N LEU A 26 10.71 -8.84 -1.42
CA LEU A 26 10.59 -8.14 -2.70
C LEU A 26 11.23 -8.96 -3.82
N GLN A 27 12.41 -9.54 -3.58
CA GLN A 27 13.07 -10.39 -4.56
C GLN A 27 12.23 -11.64 -4.89
N ARG A 28 11.69 -12.32 -3.87
CA ARG A 28 10.79 -13.46 -4.07
C ARG A 28 9.53 -13.07 -4.84
N ALA A 29 8.96 -11.89 -4.59
CA ALA A 29 7.80 -11.40 -5.34
C ALA A 29 8.13 -11.14 -6.81
N ARG A 30 9.30 -10.54 -7.12
CA ARG A 30 9.78 -10.35 -8.50
C ARG A 30 9.87 -11.67 -9.25
N SER A 31 10.57 -12.65 -8.67
CA SER A 31 10.75 -13.97 -9.28
C SER A 31 9.44 -14.74 -9.42
N ARG A 32 8.59 -14.74 -8.38
CA ARG A 32 7.33 -15.50 -8.38
C ARG A 32 6.31 -14.97 -9.38
N PHE A 33 6.18 -13.65 -9.50
CA PHE A 33 5.15 -13.02 -10.33
C PHE A 33 5.67 -12.46 -11.65
N HIS A 34 6.97 -12.61 -11.95
CA HIS A 34 7.63 -12.05 -13.13
C HIS A 34 7.35 -10.54 -13.31
N VAL A 35 7.34 -9.82 -12.19
CA VAL A 35 6.96 -8.42 -12.11
C VAL A 35 8.19 -7.53 -11.93
N ARG A 36 8.23 -6.41 -12.66
CA ARG A 36 9.18 -5.33 -12.37
C ARG A 36 8.70 -4.57 -11.14
N ILE A 37 9.52 -4.55 -10.10
CA ILE A 37 9.29 -3.75 -8.90
C ILE A 37 10.36 -2.66 -8.86
N HIS A 38 9.96 -1.41 -8.73
CA HIS A 38 10.85 -0.28 -8.54
C HIS A 38 11.19 -0.19 -7.05
N THR A 39 12.47 0.00 -6.75
CA THR A 39 12.99 0.14 -5.39
C THR A 39 13.69 1.48 -5.22
N CYS A 40 13.44 2.12 -4.08
CA CYS A 40 14.03 3.39 -3.67
C CYS A 40 14.81 3.18 -2.35
N ASN A 41 15.62 4.17 -2.00
CA ASN A 41 16.50 4.09 -0.84
C ASN A 41 15.76 4.39 0.47
N SER A 42 14.65 5.14 0.39
CA SER A 42 13.91 5.59 1.57
C SER A 42 12.39 5.61 1.32
N LEU A 43 11.60 5.43 2.39
CA LEU A 43 10.13 5.48 2.31
C LEU A 43 9.58 6.81 1.74
N PRO A 44 10.14 7.99 2.05
CA PRO A 44 9.76 9.25 1.40
C PRO A 44 9.86 9.19 -0.13
N GLU A 45 10.97 8.68 -0.68
CA GLU A 45 11.15 8.57 -2.14
C GLU A 45 10.06 7.72 -2.79
N TYR A 46 9.63 6.63 -2.14
CA TYR A 46 8.54 5.80 -2.66
C TYR A 46 7.22 6.57 -2.75
N LEU A 47 6.93 7.40 -1.74
CA LEU A 47 5.67 8.13 -1.63
C LEU A 47 5.65 9.38 -2.51
N GLU A 48 6.81 9.96 -2.84
CA GLU A 48 6.92 11.00 -3.87
C GLU A 48 6.60 10.49 -5.28
N LYS A 49 6.90 9.22 -5.56
CA LYS A 49 6.66 8.60 -6.88
C LYS A 49 5.25 8.02 -7.03
N ALA A 50 4.47 7.93 -5.96
CA ALA A 50 3.19 7.22 -5.95
C ALA A 50 2.04 8.09 -5.48
N ARG A 51 1.01 8.24 -6.34
CA ARG A 51 -0.27 8.86 -5.96
C ARG A 51 -1.20 7.87 -5.23
N LEU A 52 -1.09 6.58 -5.56
CA LEU A 52 -1.87 5.49 -4.97
C LEU A 52 -0.96 4.67 -4.06
N VAL A 53 -1.32 4.56 -2.78
CA VAL A 53 -0.50 3.95 -1.76
C VAL A 53 -1.26 2.82 -1.09
N LEU A 54 -0.64 1.63 -1.03
CA LEU A 54 -1.11 0.53 -0.21
C LEU A 54 -0.19 0.35 1.00
N LEU A 55 -0.73 0.59 2.19
CA LEU A 55 -0.03 0.41 3.46
C LEU A 55 -0.47 -0.91 4.11
N ALA A 56 0.23 -1.99 3.78
CA ALA A 56 -0.13 -3.36 4.20
C ALA A 56 0.83 -3.94 5.26
N THR A 57 1.25 -3.14 6.25
CA THR A 57 2.15 -3.55 7.34
C THR A 57 1.68 -2.99 8.69
N PRO A 58 1.76 -3.74 9.80
CA PRO A 58 1.23 -3.33 11.11
C PRO A 58 2.17 -2.37 11.88
N GLY A 59 2.69 -1.34 11.22
CA GLY A 59 3.54 -0.32 11.88
C GLY A 59 2.80 0.97 12.16
N ARG A 60 3.04 1.59 13.33
CA ARG A 60 2.54 2.93 13.67
C ARG A 60 3.44 4.01 13.08
N ASN A 61 2.86 5.17 12.75
CA ASN A 61 3.60 6.39 12.42
C ASN A 61 4.65 6.23 11.30
N LEU A 62 4.45 5.28 10.38
CA LEU A 62 5.33 5.02 9.25
C LEU A 62 5.28 6.16 8.22
N VAL A 63 4.09 6.70 7.99
CA VAL A 63 3.84 7.76 7.00
C VAL A 63 3.63 9.08 7.71
N THR A 64 4.52 10.04 7.49
CA THR A 64 4.49 11.37 8.08
C THR A 64 3.85 12.41 7.16
N ALA A 65 3.56 13.61 7.68
CA ALA A 65 2.91 14.67 6.91
C ALA A 65 3.74 15.19 5.72
N SER A 66 5.07 15.06 5.77
CA SER A 66 5.95 15.42 4.66
C SER A 66 5.89 14.42 3.50
N MET A 67 5.45 13.19 3.76
CA MET A 67 5.39 12.12 2.76
C MET A 67 4.07 12.05 1.98
N VAL A 68 3.07 12.84 2.35
CA VAL A 68 1.74 12.82 1.70
C VAL A 68 1.35 14.20 1.18
N SER A 69 0.52 14.23 0.15
CA SER A 69 -0.11 15.45 -0.37
C SER A 69 -1.64 15.33 -0.30
N GLY A 70 -2.35 16.40 -0.62
CA GLY A 70 -3.81 16.37 -0.72
C GLY A 70 -4.33 15.48 -1.87
N GLU A 71 -3.45 14.99 -2.75
CA GLU A 71 -3.81 14.11 -3.88
C GLU A 71 -3.48 12.64 -3.60
N THR A 72 -2.74 12.35 -2.52
CA THR A 72 -2.38 10.99 -2.13
C THR A 72 -3.64 10.22 -1.73
N VAL A 73 -3.86 9.05 -2.34
CA VAL A 73 -4.91 8.10 -1.99
C VAL A 73 -4.26 6.90 -1.31
N ILE A 74 -4.74 6.55 -0.12
CA ILE A 74 -4.15 5.53 0.74
C ILE A 74 -5.19 4.47 1.08
N SER A 75 -4.89 3.22 0.73
CA SER A 75 -5.55 2.04 1.31
C SER A 75 -4.65 1.45 2.39
N ALA A 76 -5.15 1.38 3.62
CA ALA A 76 -4.40 0.94 4.79
C ALA A 76 -5.19 -0.15 5.53
N PRO A 77 -5.18 -1.42 5.07
CA PRO A 77 -5.92 -2.49 5.75
C PRO A 77 -5.25 -2.98 7.05
N ALA A 78 -3.98 -2.66 7.29
CA ALA A 78 -3.27 -3.12 8.47
C ALA A 78 -3.69 -2.35 9.73
N ILE A 79 -3.68 -3.05 10.87
CA ILE A 79 -3.91 -2.47 12.19
C ILE A 79 -2.61 -2.54 12.99
N PRO A 80 -2.18 -1.45 13.65
CA PRO A 80 -2.79 -0.11 13.69
C PRO A 80 -2.60 0.69 12.39
N LEU A 81 -3.37 1.79 12.22
CA LEU A 81 -3.15 2.76 11.14
C LEU A 81 -1.72 3.31 11.20
N GLY A 82 -0.99 3.20 10.09
CA GLY A 82 0.42 3.60 10.02
C GLY A 82 0.68 5.06 9.65
N LEU A 83 -0.35 5.90 9.61
CA LEU A 83 -0.21 7.35 9.43
C LEU A 83 0.02 8.03 10.77
N THR A 84 0.88 9.05 10.80
CA THR A 84 0.89 10.00 11.92
C THR A 84 -0.39 10.86 11.91
N ARG A 85 -0.71 11.50 13.04
CA ARG A 85 -1.82 12.47 13.11
C ARG A 85 -1.67 13.60 12.09
N GLY A 86 -0.44 14.09 11.86
CA GLY A 86 -0.17 15.12 10.87
C GLY A 86 -0.40 14.64 9.43
N ALA A 87 -0.02 13.39 9.12
CA ALA A 87 -0.32 12.80 7.81
C ALA A 87 -1.83 12.65 7.60
N LEU A 88 -2.54 12.14 8.62
CA LEU A 88 -3.99 11.97 8.59
C LEU A 88 -4.72 13.29 8.33
N ALA A 89 -4.28 14.39 8.96
CA ALA A 89 -4.88 15.70 8.77
C ALA A 89 -4.67 16.28 7.35
N LYS A 90 -3.62 15.84 6.63
CA LYS A 90 -3.28 16.33 5.28
C LYS A 90 -3.97 15.54 4.17
N VAL A 91 -4.29 14.27 4.41
CA VAL A 91 -5.02 13.43 3.45
C VAL A 91 -6.47 13.91 3.37
N LYS A 92 -6.95 14.20 2.15
CA LYS A 92 -8.32 14.65 1.94
C LYS A 92 -9.33 13.60 2.43
N ARG A 93 -10.46 14.05 2.95
CA ARG A 93 -11.61 13.18 3.26
C ARG A 93 -12.01 12.41 2.00
N GLY A 94 -12.10 11.09 2.11
CA GLY A 94 -12.38 10.18 0.98
C GLY A 94 -11.13 9.58 0.32
N ASN A 95 -9.93 10.13 0.57
CA ASN A 95 -8.68 9.57 0.05
C ASN A 95 -8.02 8.56 1.01
N LEU A 96 -8.61 8.30 2.16
CA LEU A 96 -8.15 7.26 3.09
C LEU A 96 -9.20 6.15 3.17
N ILE A 97 -8.79 4.93 2.83
CA ILE A 97 -9.55 3.70 3.05
C ILE A 97 -8.86 2.93 4.17
N HIS A 98 -9.41 2.99 5.37
CA HIS A 98 -8.95 2.24 6.53
C HIS A 98 -10.11 1.46 7.11
N ASP A 99 -10.15 0.17 6.80
CA ASP A 99 -11.16 -0.76 7.26
C ASP A 99 -10.47 -2.04 7.75
N PRO A 100 -10.65 -2.45 9.02
CA PRO A 100 -9.91 -3.55 9.60
C PRO A 100 -10.39 -4.94 9.14
N LEU A 101 -11.60 -5.07 8.61
CA LEU A 101 -12.21 -6.38 8.40
C LEU A 101 -13.28 -6.42 7.30
N GLN A 102 -14.26 -5.53 7.36
CA GLN A 102 -15.48 -5.56 6.56
C GLN A 102 -15.20 -5.58 5.06
N LEU A 103 -14.24 -4.79 4.57
CA LEU A 103 -13.86 -4.80 3.15
C LEU A 103 -13.19 -6.11 2.74
N GLY A 104 -12.39 -6.69 3.63
CA GLY A 104 -11.78 -8.00 3.40
C GLY A 104 -12.82 -9.11 3.31
N VAL A 105 -13.80 -9.10 4.23
CA VAL A 105 -14.92 -10.06 4.24
C VAL A 105 -15.80 -9.91 3.01
N ALA A 106 -16.16 -8.67 2.65
CA ALA A 106 -16.92 -8.40 1.43
C ALA A 106 -16.20 -8.92 0.19
N ALA A 107 -14.87 -8.69 0.09
CA ALA A 107 -14.07 -9.21 -1.02
C ALA A 107 -14.07 -10.75 -1.06
N MET A 108 -13.95 -11.43 0.10
CA MET A 108 -14.01 -12.89 0.17
C MET A 108 -15.36 -13.44 -0.30
N ILE A 109 -16.47 -12.85 0.15
CA ILE A 109 -17.83 -13.27 -0.26
C ILE A 109 -18.00 -13.11 -1.77
N VAL A 110 -17.59 -11.97 -2.32
CA VAL A 110 -17.71 -11.69 -3.76
C VAL A 110 -16.87 -12.66 -4.59
N GLU A 111 -15.69 -13.07 -4.12
CA GLU A 111 -14.86 -14.05 -4.83
C GLU A 111 -15.38 -15.50 -4.70
N LEU A 112 -16.26 -15.80 -3.74
CA LEU A 112 -16.91 -17.12 -3.63
C LEU A 112 -18.08 -17.30 -4.61
N VAL A 113 -18.69 -16.19 -5.04
CA VAL A 113 -19.88 -16.21 -5.92
C VAL A 113 -19.56 -15.90 -7.39
N LYS A 114 -18.28 -15.70 -7.72
CA LYS A 114 -17.77 -15.54 -9.09
C LYS A 114 -17.17 -16.85 -9.59
#